data_AF-A0AAD9V8L3-F1
#
_entry.id   AF-A0AAD9V8L3-F1
#
_cell.length_a   1.000
_cell.length_b   1.000
_cell.length_c   1.000
_cell.angle_alpha   90.00
_cell.angle_beta   90.00
_cell.angle_gamma   90.00
#
_symmetry.space_group_name_H-M   'P 1'
#
loop_
_entity.id
_entity.type
_entity.pdbx_description
1 polymer ?
#
loop_
_entity_poly.entity_id
_entity_poly.type
_entity_poly.pdbx_seq_one_letter_code
_entity_poly.pdbx_strand_id
1 'polypeptide(L)'
;MGFGHRNCALFGCHNSGKRLDKWSRQMCEVHNSLIRGKTPCVCEPPFKLFAFPTIKKNSEARKRWIKLMKRQDLRGKPWEPKRSSRYFLIRHVMYNEIF
;
A
#
# COMPACT_ATOMS: atom_id res chain seq x y z
N MET A 1 16.75 -0.15 -3.36
CA MET A 1 15.55 -0.19 -4.25
C MET A 1 14.45 0.67 -3.63
N GLY A 2 14.18 1.85 -4.20
CA GLY A 2 13.31 2.87 -3.57
C GLY A 2 11.81 2.54 -3.61
N PHE A 3 11.11 2.90 -2.54
CA PHE A 3 9.64 2.78 -2.43
C PHE A 3 8.88 3.86 -3.22
N GLY A 4 9.56 4.87 -3.78
CA GLY A 4 9.00 6.15 -4.22
C GLY A 4 7.84 6.12 -5.23
N HIS A 5 7.70 5.06 -6.03
CA HIS A 5 6.64 4.97 -7.06
C HIS A 5 5.40 4.15 -6.64
N ARG A 6 5.36 3.65 -5.40
CA ARG A 6 4.29 2.76 -4.91
C ARG A 6 3.25 3.56 -4.13
N ASN A 7 2.10 3.83 -4.75
CA ASN A 7 1.02 4.57 -4.11
C ASN A 7 -0.16 3.66 -3.82
N CYS A 8 -0.79 3.92 -2.67
CA CYS A 8 -2.08 3.35 -2.34
C CYS A 8 -3.10 3.78 -3.39
N ALA A 9 -3.86 2.82 -3.91
CA ALA A 9 -4.86 3.06 -4.94
C ALA A 9 -6.26 3.31 -4.35
N LEU A 10 -6.50 2.91 -3.10
CA LEU A 10 -7.78 3.08 -2.40
C LEU A 10 -8.22 4.55 -2.46
N PHE A 11 -9.52 4.78 -2.68
CA PHE A 11 -10.06 6.13 -2.74
C PHE A 11 -9.83 6.88 -1.43
N GLY A 12 -9.40 8.15 -1.50
CA GLY A 12 -9.06 8.97 -0.34
C GLY A 12 -7.78 8.56 0.42
N CYS A 13 -7.05 7.55 -0.06
CA CYS A 13 -5.86 7.06 0.61
C CYS A 13 -4.61 7.87 0.24
N HIS A 14 -3.98 8.46 1.26
CA HIS A 14 -2.76 9.27 1.09
C HIS A 14 -1.47 8.50 1.40
N ASN A 15 -1.57 7.18 1.67
CA ASN A 15 -0.43 6.34 1.99
C ASN A 15 0.40 6.07 0.72
N SER A 16 1.70 6.30 0.82
CA SER A 16 2.61 6.18 -0.31
C SER A 16 3.97 5.68 0.14
N GLY A 17 4.70 5.08 -0.80
CA GLY A 17 6.08 4.71 -0.58
C GLY A 17 6.98 5.92 -0.37
N LYS A 18 6.62 7.10 -0.89
CA LYS A 18 7.29 8.37 -0.56
C LYS A 18 7.11 8.74 0.93
N ARG A 19 5.92 8.52 1.51
CA ARG A 19 5.70 8.71 2.96
C ARG A 19 6.50 7.71 3.80
N LEU A 20 6.58 6.44 3.36
CA LEU A 20 7.41 5.44 4.03
C LEU A 20 8.90 5.78 3.95
N ASP A 21 9.38 6.23 2.80
CA ASP A 21 10.76 6.67 2.61
C ASP A 21 11.09 7.93 3.43
N LYS A 22 10.15 8.88 3.53
CA LYS A 22 10.30 10.03 4.44
C LYS A 22 10.38 9.56 5.90
N TRP A 23 9.50 8.66 6.31
CA TRP A 23 9.47 8.11 7.67
C TRP A 23 10.77 7.38 8.02
N SER A 24 11.32 6.55 7.12
CA SER A 24 12.55 5.77 7.38
C SER A 24 13.83 6.60 7.35
N ARG A 25 13.75 7.90 7.05
CA ARG A 25 14.87 8.85 7.14
C ARG A 25 14.79 9.74 8.37
N GLN A 26 13.71 9.66 9.14
CA GLN A 26 13.54 10.44 10.36
C GLN A 26 14.24 9.77 11.55
N MET A 27 14.64 10.60 12.52
CA MET A 27 15.11 10.10 13.81
C MET A 27 13.99 9.38 14.56
N CYS A 28 14.36 8.34 15.28
CA CYS A 28 13.47 7.58 16.13
C CYS A 28 13.31 8.31 17.47
N GLU A 29 12.08 8.68 17.80
CA GLU A 29 11.73 9.28 19.09
C GLU A 29 11.84 8.29 20.26
N VAL A 30 11.73 6.98 20.00
CA VAL A 30 11.77 5.92 21.03
C VAL A 30 13.21 5.46 21.31
N HIS A 31 13.99 5.30 20.25
CA HIS A 31 15.36 4.79 20.31
C HIS A 31 16.34 5.93 20.02
N ASN A 32 16.33 6.94 20.90
CA ASN A 32 17.05 8.20 20.78
C ASN A 32 18.34 8.11 19.93
N SER A 33 18.49 9.02 18.97
CA SER A 33 19.63 9.10 18.03
C SER A 33 19.72 8.02 16.94
N LEU A 34 18.79 7.06 16.86
CA LEU A 34 18.73 6.10 15.76
C LEU A 34 17.83 6.56 14.61
N ILE A 35 18.13 6.14 13.38
CA ILE A 35 17.26 6.34 12.22
C ILE A 35 16.19 5.24 12.16
N ARG A 36 14.93 5.61 11.94
CA ARG A 36 13.79 4.68 11.85
C ARG A 36 13.96 3.65 10.74
N GLY A 37 13.55 2.40 10.99
CA GLY A 37 13.54 1.33 9.99
C GLY A 37 14.93 0.90 9.50
N LYS A 38 15.98 1.26 10.23
CA LYS A 38 17.36 0.81 10.01
C LYS A 38 17.90 0.20 11.30
N THR A 39 18.65 -0.88 11.21
CA THR A 39 19.37 -1.47 12.35
C THR A 39 20.29 -0.41 13.01
N PRO A 40 20.30 -0.26 14.34
CA PRO A 40 19.65 -1.11 15.35
C PRO A 40 18.21 -0.72 15.74
N CYS A 41 17.58 0.24 15.07
CA CYS A 41 16.18 0.61 15.33
C CYS A 41 15.21 -0.45 14.79
N VAL A 42 14.41 -1.03 15.69
CA VAL A 42 13.43 -2.09 15.40
C VAL A 42 11.99 -1.57 15.21
N CYS A 43 11.79 -0.26 15.11
CA CYS A 43 10.45 0.31 14.91
C CYS A 43 9.84 -0.15 13.58
N GLU A 44 8.61 -0.64 13.64
CA GLU A 44 7.85 -0.98 12.44
C GLU A 44 7.34 0.26 11.70
N PRO A 45 7.24 0.23 10.36
CA PRO A 45 6.62 1.30 9.60
C PRO A 45 5.14 1.50 9.98
N PRO A 46 4.61 2.72 9.86
CA PRO A 46 3.23 3.04 10.25
C PRO A 46 2.17 2.33 9.40
N PHE A 47 2.56 1.79 8.24
CA PHE A 47 1.70 0.99 7.37
C PHE A 47 2.54 0.15 6.41
N LYS A 48 1.91 -0.89 5.82
CA LYS A 48 2.50 -1.72 4.77
C LYS A 48 1.69 -1.63 3.48
N LEU A 49 2.39 -1.49 2.37
CA LEU A 49 1.79 -1.46 1.03
C LEU A 49 1.92 -2.83 0.34
N PHE A 50 0.80 -3.42 -0.01
CA PHE A 50 0.68 -4.72 -0.67
C PHE A 50 0.37 -4.56 -2.15
N ALA A 51 0.89 -5.46 -2.99
CA ALA A 51 0.55 -5.51 -4.40
C ALA A 51 -0.80 -6.20 -4.60
N PHE A 52 -1.59 -5.69 -5.56
CA PHE A 52 -2.79 -6.39 -6.01
C PHE A 52 -2.43 -7.76 -6.62
N PRO A 53 -3.33 -8.76 -6.53
CA PRO A 53 -3.17 -10.01 -7.26
C PRO A 53 -2.97 -9.76 -8.76
N THR A 54 -2.04 -10.51 -9.34
CA THR A 54 -1.87 -10.53 -10.80
C THR A 54 -2.93 -11.45 -11.41
N ILE A 55 -3.26 -11.21 -12.69
CA ILE A 55 -4.21 -12.06 -13.42
C ILE A 55 -3.77 -13.53 -13.37
N LYS A 56 -2.47 -13.79 -13.59
CA LYS A 56 -1.89 -15.14 -13.54
C LYS A 56 -1.96 -15.80 -12.16
N LYS A 57 -1.86 -15.02 -11.09
CA LYS A 57 -1.85 -15.57 -9.72
C LYS A 57 -3.26 -15.84 -9.20
N ASN A 58 -4.17 -14.89 -9.39
CA ASN A 58 -5.57 -15.03 -8.96
C ASN A 58 -6.42 -13.96 -9.67
N SER A 59 -7.01 -14.32 -10.82
CA SER A 59 -7.87 -13.46 -11.62
C SER A 59 -9.14 -13.05 -10.88
N GLU A 60 -9.75 -13.96 -10.13
CA GLU A 60 -11.01 -13.71 -9.41
C GLU A 60 -10.83 -12.74 -8.25
N ALA A 61 -9.78 -12.93 -7.43
CA ALA A 61 -9.46 -11.97 -6.37
C ALA A 61 -9.15 -10.59 -6.96
N ARG A 62 -8.46 -10.52 -8.11
CA ARG A 62 -8.21 -9.25 -8.81
C ARG A 62 -9.52 -8.58 -9.27
N LYS A 63 -10.48 -9.32 -9.81
CA LYS A 63 -11.81 -8.79 -10.18
C LYS A 63 -12.58 -8.27 -8.96
N ARG A 64 -12.57 -9.02 -7.84
CA ARG A 64 -13.18 -8.57 -6.58
C ARG A 64 -12.59 -7.25 -6.12
N TRP A 65 -11.27 -7.13 -6.14
CA TRP A 65 -10.58 -5.87 -5.84
C TRP A 65 -11.02 -4.72 -6.75
N ILE A 66 -11.05 -4.91 -8.07
CA ILE A 66 -11.49 -3.86 -9.02
C ILE A 66 -12.93 -3.41 -8.71
N LYS A 67 -13.82 -4.34 -8.37
CA LYS A 67 -15.21 -4.03 -7.97
C LYS A 67 -15.28 -3.25 -6.67
N LEU A 68 -14.52 -3.65 -5.65
CA LEU A 68 -14.48 -2.98 -4.34
C LEU A 68 -13.92 -1.56 -4.43
N MET A 69 -13.01 -1.31 -5.36
CA MET A 69 -12.44 0.01 -5.59
C MET A 69 -13.48 1.04 -6.05
N LYS A 70 -14.59 0.59 -6.67
CA LYS A 70 -15.68 1.43 -7.22
C LYS A 70 -15.19 2.67 -7.99
N ARG A 71 -14.01 2.57 -8.61
CA ARG A 71 -13.35 3.67 -9.31
C ARG A 71 -13.51 3.48 -10.81
N GLN A 72 -13.78 4.56 -11.52
CA GLN A 72 -13.83 4.60 -12.98
C GLN A 72 -12.67 5.43 -13.54
N ASP A 73 -12.27 5.14 -14.76
CA ASP A 73 -11.41 6.02 -15.56
C ASP A 73 -12.22 7.16 -16.19
N LEU A 74 -11.54 8.05 -16.92
CA LEU A 74 -12.18 9.20 -17.60
C LEU A 74 -13.17 8.78 -18.69
N ARG A 75 -13.20 7.50 -19.08
CA ARG A 75 -14.07 6.93 -20.12
C ARG A 75 -15.22 6.12 -19.51
N GLY A 76 -15.39 6.15 -18.19
CA GLY A 76 -16.42 5.40 -17.47
C GLY A 76 -16.12 3.91 -17.31
N LYS A 77 -14.93 3.43 -17.69
CA LYS A 77 -14.54 2.03 -17.50
C LYS A 77 -14.04 1.79 -16.08
N PRO A 78 -14.26 0.58 -15.50
CA PRO A 78 -13.67 0.23 -14.21
C PRO A 78 -12.15 0.43 -14.23
N TRP A 79 -11.64 1.11 -13.20
CA TRP A 79 -10.22 1.32 -13.05
C TRP A 79 -9.50 0.01 -12.73
N GLU A 80 -8.38 -0.25 -13.41
CA GLU A 80 -7.58 -1.44 -13.18
C GLU A 80 -6.24 -1.16 -12.48
N PRO A 81 -5.82 -2.00 -11.52
CA PRO A 81 -4.55 -1.84 -10.84
C PRO A 81 -3.36 -2.15 -11.74
N LYS A 82 -2.44 -1.19 -11.85
CA LYS A 82 -1.15 -1.32 -12.55
C LYS A 82 -0.13 -2.04 -11.67
N ARG A 83 1.03 -2.41 -12.25
CA ARG A 83 2.14 -3.06 -11.52
C ARG A 83 2.65 -2.25 -10.32
N SER A 84 2.54 -0.92 -10.35
CA SER A 84 2.91 -0.01 -9.24
C SER A 84 1.78 0.26 -8.25
N SER A 85 0.53 -0.08 -8.58
CA SER A 85 -0.63 0.11 -7.70
C SER A 85 -0.51 -0.77 -6.46
N ARG A 86 -0.77 -0.19 -5.29
CA ARG A 86 -0.75 -0.89 -4.01
C ARG A 86 -2.06 -0.67 -3.26
N TYR A 87 -2.35 -1.53 -2.29
CA TYR A 87 -3.32 -1.28 -1.24
C TYR A 87 -2.61 -1.38 0.12
N PHE A 88 -3.21 -0.87 1.18
CA PHE A 88 -2.78 -1.17 2.54
C PHE A 88 -3.96 -1.80 3.27
N LEU A 89 -3.67 -2.69 4.22
CA LEU A 89 -4.70 -3.26 5.08
C LEU A 89 -4.90 -2.32 6.26
N ILE A 90 -6.11 -1.78 6.41
CA ILE A 90 -6.61 -1.43 7.74
C ILE A 90 -6.99 -2.77 8.36
N ARG A 91 -6.46 -3.10 9.54
CA ARG A 91 -6.61 -4.40 10.23
C ARG A 91 -8.06 -4.95 10.27
N HIS A 92 -9.09 -4.11 10.09
CA HIS A 92 -10.51 -4.50 10.17
C HIS A 92 -11.29 -4.61 8.85
N VAL A 93 -10.90 -3.93 7.76
CA VAL A 93 -11.85 -3.71 6.63
C VAL A 93 -11.74 -4.74 5.52
N MET A 94 -10.59 -5.40 5.37
CA MET A 94 -10.26 -6.12 4.13
C MET A 94 -9.97 -7.60 4.33
N TYR A 95 -9.75 -8.06 5.57
CA TYR A 95 -9.47 -9.47 5.83
C TYR A 95 -10.70 -10.35 5.55
N ASN A 96 -11.89 -9.88 5.94
CA ASN A 96 -13.15 -10.62 5.79
C ASN A 96 -13.77 -10.59 4.38
N GLU A 97 -13.27 -9.75 3.46
CA GLU A 97 -13.84 -9.62 2.10
C GLU A 97 -12.95 -10.22 0.99
N ILE A 98 -11.70 -10.58 1.32
CA ILE A 98 -10.70 -10.99 0.33
C ILE A 98 -10.38 -12.48 0.41
N PHE A 99 -10.34 -13.03 1.63
CA PHE A 99 -10.05 -14.44 1.90
C PHE A 99 -11.34 -15.25 2.04
#